data_AF-A0A9D3PS74-F1
#
_entry.id   AF-A0A9D3PS74-F1
#
_cell.length_a   1.000
_cell.length_b   1.000
_cell.length_c   1.000
_cell.angle_alpha   90.00
_cell.angle_beta   90.00
_cell.angle_gamma   90.00
#
_symmetry.space_group_name_H-M   'P 1'
#
loop_
_entity.id
_entity.type
_entity.pdbx_description
1 polymer ?
#
loop_
_entity_poly.entity_id
_entity_poly.type
_entity_poly.pdbx_seq_one_letter_code
_entity_poly.pdbx_strand_id
1 'polypeptide(L)'
;MIRLCVTLIMLGKVYTTHANAVVQPNLTMAAAVGETVTLTCIHPTDDFSSIFWFRHTVGQQPQYISCVYKLPKRNLSPSDAGTYYCAVATCGEILFGNGTRLDVQGDAYREVLVYVTGSLGLSLVYV
;
A
#
# COMPACT_ATOMS: atom_id res chain seq x y z
N MET A 1 1.68 40.95 -23.31
CA MET A 1 2.95 40.21 -23.14
C MET A 1 2.81 38.99 -22.23
N ILE A 2 2.16 39.08 -21.05
CA ILE A 2 2.01 37.94 -20.10
C ILE A 2 1.10 36.81 -20.65
N ARG A 3 0.04 37.13 -21.40
CA ARG A 3 -0.91 36.14 -21.95
C ARG A 3 -0.28 35.14 -22.93
N LEU A 4 0.68 35.56 -23.76
CA LEU A 4 1.39 34.68 -24.68
C LEU A 4 2.33 33.70 -23.94
N CYS A 5 2.94 34.17 -22.84
CA CYS A 5 3.87 33.38 -22.04
C CYS A 5 3.15 32.23 -21.32
N VAL A 6 1.97 32.49 -20.77
CA VAL A 6 1.14 31.44 -20.14
C VAL A 6 0.67 30.41 -21.16
N THR A 7 0.23 30.84 -22.35
CA THR A 7 -0.17 29.91 -23.41
C THR A 7 1.00 29.05 -23.92
N LEU A 8 2.21 29.60 -24.00
CA LEU A 8 3.41 28.83 -24.39
C LEU A 8 3.82 27.80 -23.34
N ILE A 9 3.66 28.11 -22.05
CA ILE A 9 3.89 27.14 -20.96
C ILE A 9 2.88 25.99 -21.04
N MET A 10 1.61 26.29 -21.35
CA MET A 10 0.59 25.26 -21.53
C MET A 10 0.84 24.41 -22.79
N LEU A 11 1.25 25.02 -23.91
CA LEU A 11 1.64 24.28 -25.12
C LEU A 11 2.89 23.42 -24.89
N GLY A 12 3.87 23.91 -24.12
CA GLY A 12 5.05 23.12 -23.71
C GLY A 12 4.69 21.89 -22.87
N LYS A 13 3.66 22.00 -22.01
CA LYS A 13 3.11 20.86 -21.26
C LYS A 13 2.27 19.91 -22.13
N VAL A 14 1.65 20.41 -23.21
CA VAL A 14 0.89 19.60 -24.18
C VAL A 14 1.81 18.73 -25.06
N TYR A 15 3.05 19.17 -25.30
CA TYR A 15 4.04 18.42 -26.11
C TYR A 15 4.73 17.26 -25.37
N THR A 16 4.59 17.14 -24.04
CA THR A 16 5.08 15.97 -23.30
C THR A 16 3.92 15.10 -22.87
N THR A 17 3.50 14.17 -23.73
CA THR A 17 2.63 13.06 -23.36
C THR A 17 3.44 12.05 -22.53
N HIS A 18 3.75 12.40 -21.28
CA HIS A 18 4.26 11.43 -20.32
C HIS A 18 3.07 10.69 -19.72
N ALA A 19 3.13 9.36 -19.69
CA ALA A 19 2.06 8.53 -19.15
C ALA A 19 1.78 8.95 -17.70
N ASN A 20 0.64 9.59 -17.44
CA ASN A 20 0.22 10.04 -16.10
C ASN A 20 -0.15 8.87 -15.17
N ALA A 21 0.18 7.63 -15.50
CA ALA A 21 -0.27 6.47 -14.75
C ALA A 21 0.45 6.38 -13.39
N VAL A 22 -0.31 6.07 -12.34
CA VAL A 22 0.22 5.69 -11.03
C VAL A 22 0.59 4.21 -11.08
N VAL A 23 1.86 3.90 -10.83
CA VAL A 23 2.39 2.54 -10.92
C VAL A 23 2.62 1.98 -9.53
N GLN A 24 1.89 0.91 -9.20
CA GLN A 24 2.19 0.02 -8.07
C GLN A 24 2.91 -1.21 -8.64
N PRO A 25 4.22 -1.38 -8.41
CA PRO A 25 5.02 -2.39 -9.10
C PRO A 25 4.68 -3.82 -8.69
N ASN A 26 4.18 -4.01 -7.46
CA ASN A 26 3.80 -5.32 -6.93
C ASN A 26 2.28 -5.43 -6.86
N LEU A 27 1.72 -6.43 -7.55
CA LEU A 27 0.30 -6.78 -7.49
C LEU A 27 -0.05 -7.55 -6.20
N THR A 28 0.84 -8.45 -5.79
CA THR A 28 0.70 -9.29 -4.61
C THR A 28 2.01 -9.36 -3.85
N MET A 29 1.95 -9.28 -2.52
CA MET A 29 3.07 -9.42 -1.61
C MET A 29 2.70 -10.45 -0.53
N ALA A 30 3.58 -11.42 -0.30
CA ALA A 30 3.45 -12.37 0.80
C ALA A 30 4.52 -12.05 1.85
N ALA A 31 4.15 -12.12 3.13
CA ALA A 31 5.07 -11.90 4.24
C ALA A 31 4.64 -12.70 5.48
N ALA A 32 5.61 -13.07 6.31
CA ALA A 32 5.36 -13.73 7.58
C ALA A 32 5.00 -12.73 8.69
N VAL A 33 4.35 -13.23 9.74
CA VAL A 33 4.07 -12.43 10.94
C VAL A 33 5.37 -11.89 11.55
N GLY A 34 5.37 -10.60 11.91
CA GLY A 34 6.52 -9.90 12.47
C GLY A 34 7.48 -9.30 11.44
N GLU A 35 7.34 -9.63 10.16
CA GLU A 35 8.18 -9.05 9.12
C GLU A 35 7.86 -7.57 8.85
N THR A 36 8.74 -6.93 8.07
CA THR A 36 8.56 -5.56 7.57
C THR A 36 8.57 -5.58 6.06
N VAL A 37 7.51 -5.01 5.45
CA VAL A 37 7.40 -4.83 4.01
C VAL A 37 7.27 -3.35 3.67
N THR A 38 7.68 -2.96 2.46
CA THR A 38 7.52 -1.58 1.99
C THR A 38 6.66 -1.56 0.72
N LEU A 39 5.47 -0.98 0.85
CA LEU A 39 4.60 -0.71 -0.29
C LEU A 39 5.16 0.49 -1.05
N THR A 40 5.31 0.35 -2.36
CA THR A 40 5.93 1.37 -3.21
C THR A 40 4.93 1.89 -4.22
N CYS A 41 4.92 3.20 -4.42
CA CYS A 41 4.14 3.87 -5.44
C CYS A 41 5.06 4.76 -6.28
N ILE A 42 4.93 4.66 -7.60
CA ILE A 42 5.77 5.38 -8.55
C ILE A 42 4.86 6.24 -9.42
N HIS A 43 5.16 7.52 -9.48
CA HIS A 43 4.47 8.46 -10.35
C HIS A 43 5.50 9.25 -11.16
N PRO A 44 5.41 9.33 -12.50
CA PRO A 44 6.46 9.91 -13.35
C PRO A 44 6.65 11.43 -13.24
N THR A 45 5.80 12.13 -12.48
CA THR A 45 5.96 13.58 -12.24
C THR A 45 6.36 13.83 -10.79
N ASP A 46 7.54 14.45 -10.61
CA ASP A 46 8.29 14.35 -9.35
C ASP A 46 8.19 15.54 -8.37
N ASP A 47 7.58 16.69 -8.72
CA ASP A 47 7.85 17.88 -7.87
C ASP A 47 6.69 18.42 -7.01
N PHE A 48 5.42 18.11 -7.27
CA PHE A 48 4.29 18.73 -6.51
C PHE A 48 3.07 17.83 -6.28
N SER A 49 3.19 16.52 -6.51
CA SER A 49 2.03 15.63 -6.49
C SER A 49 1.80 15.07 -5.08
N SER A 50 0.63 15.34 -4.49
CA SER A 50 0.27 14.81 -3.18
C SER A 50 -0.13 13.34 -3.30
N ILE A 51 0.63 12.45 -2.69
CA ILE A 51 0.35 11.01 -2.67
C ILE A 51 -0.45 10.62 -1.42
N PHE A 52 -1.33 9.64 -1.56
CA PHE A 52 -2.20 9.14 -0.50
C PHE A 52 -2.29 7.61 -0.56
N TRP A 53 -2.15 6.97 0.58
CA TRP A 53 -2.34 5.54 0.75
C TRP A 53 -3.69 5.25 1.38
N PHE A 54 -4.42 4.31 0.78
CA PHE A 54 -5.68 3.79 1.28
C PHE A 54 -5.61 2.28 1.43
N ARG A 55 -6.29 1.73 2.44
CA ARG A 55 -6.52 0.29 2.56
C ARG A 55 -7.99 0.00 2.27
N HIS A 56 -8.23 -0.96 1.41
CA HIS A 56 -9.56 -1.48 1.12
C HIS A 56 -9.66 -2.91 1.63
N THR A 57 -10.69 -3.16 2.43
CA THR A 57 -11.12 -4.48 2.86
C THR A 57 -12.49 -4.76 2.28
N VAL A 58 -12.76 -6.00 1.87
CA VAL A 58 -14.03 -6.38 1.22
C VAL A 58 -15.22 -5.97 2.11
N GLY A 59 -16.13 -5.17 1.57
CA GLY A 59 -17.32 -4.69 2.27
C GLY A 59 -17.14 -3.42 3.13
N GLN A 60 -15.97 -2.78 3.12
CA GLN A 60 -15.73 -1.51 3.84
C GLN A 60 -15.28 -0.39 2.90
N GLN A 61 -15.52 0.86 3.30
CA GLN A 61 -15.00 2.05 2.62
C GLN A 61 -13.46 2.08 2.69
N PRO A 62 -12.74 2.58 1.66
CA PRO A 62 -11.29 2.76 1.73
C PRO A 62 -10.87 3.63 2.92
N GLN A 63 -9.93 3.12 3.72
CA GLN A 63 -9.41 3.79 4.91
C GLN A 63 -8.11 4.52 4.59
N TYR A 64 -8.03 5.83 4.88
CA TYR A 64 -6.80 6.60 4.75
C TYR A 64 -5.70 6.11 5.71
N ILE A 65 -4.46 6.04 5.23
CA ILE A 65 -3.31 5.54 5.99
C ILE A 65 -2.23 6.61 6.14
N SER A 66 -1.73 7.13 5.02
CA SER A 66 -0.53 7.97 4.98
C SER A 66 -0.40 8.73 3.67
N CYS A 67 0.54 9.67 3.62
CA CYS A 67 0.83 10.52 2.45
C CYS A 67 2.30 10.46 2.00
N VAL A 68 2.95 9.29 2.16
CA VAL A 68 4.35 9.07 1.79
C VAL A 68 4.48 8.19 0.54
N TYR A 69 5.53 8.39 -0.26
CA TYR A 69 5.78 7.60 -1.48
C TYR A 69 6.05 6.13 -1.21
N LYS A 70 6.80 5.84 -0.14
CA LYS A 70 7.13 4.51 0.33
C LYS A 70 6.48 4.32 1.68
N LEU A 71 5.55 3.38 1.79
CA LEU A 71 4.84 3.08 3.02
C LEU A 71 5.45 1.82 3.66
N PRO A 72 6.36 1.97 4.64
CA PRO A 72 6.85 0.84 5.41
C PRO A 72 5.78 0.36 6.39
N LYS A 73 5.49 -0.94 6.36
CA LYS A 73 4.61 -1.62 7.30
C LYS A 73 5.44 -2.61 8.10
N ARG A 74 5.60 -2.34 9.40
CA ARG A 74 6.46 -3.09 10.33
C ARG A 74 5.63 -3.98 11.24
N ASN A 75 6.26 -5.06 11.71
CA ASN A 75 5.68 -5.99 12.68
C ASN A 75 4.32 -6.49 12.20
N LEU A 76 4.28 -7.09 11.01
CA LEU A 76 3.06 -7.50 10.35
C LEU A 76 2.25 -8.47 11.21
N SER A 77 0.94 -8.22 11.29
CA SER A 77 -0.04 -9.14 11.87
C SER A 77 -1.06 -9.59 10.82
N PRO A 78 -1.81 -10.68 11.06
CA PRO A 78 -2.85 -11.13 10.12
C PRO A 78 -3.91 -10.05 9.80
N SER A 79 -4.15 -9.12 10.72
CA SER A 79 -5.04 -7.96 10.54
C SER A 79 -4.52 -6.90 9.56
N ASP A 80 -3.25 -6.96 9.17
CA ASP A 80 -2.66 -6.08 8.17
C ASP A 80 -2.89 -6.59 6.75
N ALA A 81 -3.42 -7.81 6.59
CA ALA A 81 -3.78 -8.35 5.28
C ALA A 81 -4.90 -7.51 4.63
N GLY A 82 -4.79 -7.31 3.32
CA GLY A 82 -5.75 -6.52 2.55
C GLY A 82 -5.15 -5.90 1.28
N THR A 83 -5.94 -5.10 0.58
CA THR A 83 -5.49 -4.43 -0.64
C THR A 83 -5.20 -2.96 -0.38
N TYR A 84 -3.97 -2.55 -0.68
CA TYR A 84 -3.46 -1.20 -0.47
C TYR A 84 -3.43 -0.45 -1.79
N TYR A 85 -4.13 0.67 -1.87
CA TYR A 85 -4.21 1.53 -3.05
C TYR A 85 -3.42 2.81 -2.82
N CYS A 86 -2.60 3.17 -3.79
CA CYS A 86 -1.99 4.49 -3.87
C CYS A 86 -2.85 5.40 -4.73
N ALA A 87 -3.02 6.66 -4.33
CA ALA A 87 -3.62 7.69 -5.15
C ALA A 87 -2.72 8.91 -5.21
N VAL A 88 -2.66 9.58 -6.36
CA VAL A 88 -1.87 10.80 -6.56
C VAL A 88 -2.82 11.90 -6.99
N ALA A 89 -2.81 13.02 -6.25
CA ALA A 89 -3.55 14.22 -6.60
C ALA A 89 -2.67 15.12 -7.49
N THR A 90 -3.09 15.30 -8.73
CA THR A 90 -2.52 16.24 -9.68
C THR A 90 -3.49 17.41 -9.89
N CYS A 91 -3.08 18.44 -10.63
CA CYS A 91 -3.97 19.56 -10.93
C CYS A 91 -5.21 19.09 -11.70
N GLY A 92 -6.38 19.07 -11.03
CA GLY A 92 -7.68 18.77 -11.62
C GLY A 92 -8.09 17.29 -11.64
N GLU A 93 -7.26 16.37 -11.13
CA GLU A 93 -7.56 14.93 -11.16
C GLU A 93 -6.90 14.16 -9.99
N ILE A 94 -7.53 13.08 -9.55
CA ILE A 94 -6.97 12.09 -8.62
C ILE A 94 -6.81 10.77 -9.36
N LEU A 95 -5.58 10.28 -9.43
CA LEU A 95 -5.22 9.07 -10.16
C LEU A 95 -4.97 7.95 -9.18
N PHE A 96 -5.68 6.82 -9.34
CA PHE A 96 -5.50 5.63 -8.49
C PHE A 96 -4.57 4.62 -9.16
N GLY A 97 -3.70 4.01 -8.37
CA GLY A 97 -2.96 2.81 -8.76
C GLY A 97 -3.84 1.57 -8.74
N ASN A 98 -3.33 0.47 -9.30
CA ASN A 98 -4.07 -0.79 -9.43
C ASN A 98 -4.26 -1.55 -8.09
N GLY A 99 -3.61 -1.12 -7.02
CA GLY A 99 -3.63 -1.80 -5.73
C GLY A 99 -2.53 -2.86 -5.60
N THR A 100 -2.12 -3.09 -4.36
CA THR A 100 -1.17 -4.14 -3.95
C THR A 100 -1.84 -4.96 -2.86
N ARG A 101 -2.07 -6.25 -3.12
CA ARG A 101 -2.59 -7.19 -2.12
C ARG A 101 -1.45 -7.65 -1.21
N LEU A 102 -1.62 -7.47 0.10
CA LEU A 102 -0.71 -7.99 1.11
C LEU A 102 -1.35 -9.20 1.79
N ASP A 103 -0.73 -10.36 1.64
CA ASP A 103 -1.10 -11.59 2.33
C ASP A 103 -0.10 -11.83 3.46
N VAL A 104 -0.59 -11.83 4.71
CA VAL A 104 0.23 -12.10 5.90
C VAL A 104 0.00 -13.54 6.31
N GLN A 105 1.01 -14.38 6.14
CA GLN A 105 0.97 -15.78 6.53
C GLN A 105 1.25 -15.91 8.02
N GLY A 106 0.26 -16.46 8.73
CA GLY A 106 0.43 -16.90 10.11
C GLY A 106 1.46 -18.01 10.16
N ASP A 107 2.41 -17.90 11.08
CA ASP A 107 3.37 -18.94 11.34
C ASP A 107 2.62 -20.11 12.00
N ALA A 108 2.10 -21.03 11.19
CA ALA A 108 1.28 -22.17 11.63
C ALA A 108 1.98 -22.97 12.75
N TYR A 109 3.31 -22.94 12.79
CA TYR A 109 4.12 -23.53 13.85
C TYR A 109 3.85 -22.92 15.24
N ARG A 110 3.61 -21.62 15.34
CA ARG A 110 3.34 -20.96 16.63
C ARG A 110 1.96 -21.31 17.18
N GLU A 111 0.93 -21.35 16.34
CA GLU A 111 -0.39 -21.80 16.78
C GLU A 111 -0.37 -23.27 17.20
N VAL A 112 0.26 -24.16 16.40
CA VAL A 112 0.40 -25.58 16.74
C VAL A 112 1.22 -25.77 18.03
N LEU A 113 2.31 -25.03 18.23
CA LEU A 113 3.13 -25.14 19.44
C LEU A 113 2.36 -24.69 20.70
N VAL A 114 1.56 -23.62 20.61
CA VAL A 114 0.68 -23.20 21.72
C VAL A 114 -0.37 -24.27 22.02
N TYR A 115 -0.97 -24.88 21.00
CA TYR A 115 -1.90 -26.00 21.19
C TYR A 115 -1.24 -27.22 21.84
N VAL A 116 -0.03 -27.61 21.40
CA VAL A 116 0.71 -28.75 21.94
C VAL A 116 1.20 -28.50 23.36
N THR A 117 1.71 -27.31 23.65
CA THR A 117 2.15 -26.96 25.01
C THR A 117 0.97 -26.77 25.96
N GLY A 118 -0.15 -26.23 25.49
CA GLY A 118 -1.39 -26.15 26.23
C GLY A 118 -2.01 -27.52 26.53
N SER A 119 -2.01 -28.44 25.58
CA SER A 119 -2.50 -29.81 25.79
C SER A 119 -1.60 -30.60 26.74
N LEU A 120 -0.28 -30.48 26.62
CA LEU A 120 0.68 -31.06 27.57
C LEU A 120 0.51 -30.49 28.99
N GLY A 121 0.29 -29.18 29.12
CA GLY A 121 0.02 -28.54 30.41
C GLY A 121 -1.27 -29.06 31.07
N LEU A 122 -2.36 -29.19 30.31
CA LEU A 122 -3.61 -29.77 30.80
C LEU A 122 -3.45 -31.23 31.25
N SER A 123 -2.67 -32.03 30.52
CA SER A 123 -2.38 -33.42 30.92
C SER A 123 -1.58 -33.52 32.21
N LEU A 124 -0.63 -32.61 32.46
CA LEU A 124 0.16 -32.60 33.70
C LEU A 124 -0.64 -32.12 34.93
N VAL A 125 -1.70 -31.34 34.73
CA VAL A 125 -2.59 -30.89 35.82
C VAL A 125 -3.57 -31.99 36.27
N TYR A 126 -3.84 -32.96 35.40
CA TYR A 126 -4.77 -34.07 35.65
C TYR A 126 -4.09 -35.37 36.12
N VAL A 127 -2.80 -35.33 36.45
CA VAL A 127 -2.01 -36.42 37.05
C VAL A 127 -1.66 -36.07 38.49
#